data_AF-A0A7Y4TCI2-F1
#
_entry.id   AF-A0A7Y4TCI2-F1
#
_cell.length_a   1.000
_cell.length_b   1.000
_cell.length_c   1.000
_cell.angle_alpha   90.00
_cell.angle_beta   90.00
_cell.angle_gamma   90.00
#
_symmetry.space_group_name_H-M   'P 1'
#
loop_
_entity.id
_entity.type
_entity.pdbx_description
1 polymer ?
#
loop_
_entity_poly.entity_id
_entity_poly.type
_entity_poly.pdbx_seq_one_letter_code
_entity_poly.pdbx_strand_id
1 'polypeptide(L)' 'MTPVDPHPWTIWQLRGSGLVARCEVRFAAIGVEARLLRNERFFQSCIFATGEDALAWAEEHRRRTAAETSPAGRRVH' A
#
# COMPACT_ATOMS: atom_id res chain seq x y z
N MET A 1 1.86 -6.68 17.70
CA MET A 1 0.92 -7.73 17.23
C MET A 1 1.72 -8.68 16.37
N THR A 2 1.85 -9.94 16.78
CA THR A 2 2.66 -10.94 16.07
C THR A 2 1.88 -11.46 14.86
N PRO A 3 2.49 -11.58 13.67
CA PRO A 3 1.81 -12.12 12.49
C PRO A 3 1.40 -13.58 12.75
N VAL A 4 0.19 -13.95 12.33
CA VAL A 4 -0.29 -15.35 12.40
C VAL A 4 0.39 -16.19 11.31
N ASP A 5 0.80 -15.54 10.22
CA ASP A 5 1.52 -16.15 9.10
C ASP A 5 2.97 -15.64 9.02
N PRO A 6 3.98 -16.53 9.09
CA PRO A 6 5.38 -16.16 8.95
C PRO A 6 5.83 -15.83 7.51
N HIS A 7 5.05 -16.18 6.49
CA HIS A 7 5.46 -16.07 5.09
C HIS A 7 4.54 -15.13 4.28
N PRO A 8 4.85 -13.82 4.23
CA PRO A 8 4.08 -12.91 3.39
C PRO A 8 4.22 -13.25 1.89
N TRP A 9 3.12 -13.15 1.14
CA TRP A 9 3.11 -13.24 -0.31
C TRP A 9 3.33 -11.88 -0.95
N THR A 10 4.23 -11.80 -1.94
CA THR A 10 4.37 -10.59 -2.75
C THR A 10 3.33 -10.61 -3.87
N ILE A 11 2.42 -9.62 -3.88
CA ILE A 11 1.39 -9.50 -4.93
C ILE A 11 1.92 -8.76 -6.15
N TRP A 12 2.69 -7.70 -5.93
CA TRP A 12 3.32 -6.95 -7.00
C TRP A 12 4.62 -6.30 -6.54
N GLN A 13 5.47 -5.99 -7.51
CA GLN A 13 6.73 -5.28 -7.32
C GLN A 13 6.97 -4.32 -8.48
N LEU A 14 7.35 -3.09 -8.15
CA LEU A 14 7.77 -2.04 -9.06
C LEU A 14 9.26 -1.76 -8.85
N ARG A 15 10.00 -1.58 -9.96
CA ARG A 15 11.42 -1.21 -9.94
C ARG A 15 11.66 -0.04 -10.90
N GLY A 16 12.42 0.96 -10.47
CA GLY A 16 12.78 2.11 -11.32
C GLY A 16 13.73 3.08 -10.63
N SER A 17 14.71 3.63 -11.36
CA SER A 17 15.66 4.64 -10.87
C SER A 17 16.36 4.26 -9.54
N GLY A 18 16.75 3.00 -9.38
CA GLY A 18 17.38 2.50 -8.15
C GLY A 18 16.42 2.34 -6.96
N LEU A 19 15.12 2.54 -7.16
CA LEU A 19 14.07 2.31 -6.17
C LEU A 19 13.34 0.99 -6.47
N VAL A 20 13.03 0.27 -5.40
CA VAL A 20 12.17 -0.92 -5.42
C VAL A 20 10.99 -0.66 -4.50
N ALA A 21 9.77 -0.81 -5.01
CA ALA A 21 8.56 -0.84 -4.21
C ALA A 21 7.92 -2.22 -4.35
N ARG A 22 7.45 -2.83 -3.25
CA ARG A 22 6.69 -4.09 -3.32
C ARG A 22 5.54 -4.10 -2.33
N CYS A 23 4.45 -4.73 -2.72
CA CYS A 23 3.32 -4.99 -1.84
C CYS A 23 3.32 -6.46 -1.43
N GLU A 24 3.36 -6.65 -0.12
CA GLU A 24 3.28 -7.94 0.55
C GLU A 24 1.91 -8.09 1.21
N VAL A 25 1.39 -9.32 1.25
CA VAL A 25 0.14 -9.65 1.92
C VAL A 25 0.31 -10.87 2.81
N ARG A 26 -0.30 -10.85 3.99
CA ARG A 26 -0.30 -11.96 4.94
C ARG A 26 -1.59 -12.02 5.75
N PHE A 27 -1.88 -13.18 6.33
CA PHE A 27 -2.96 -13.29 7.31
C PHE A 27 -2.58 -12.64 8.65
N ALA A 28 -3.53 -11.88 9.20
CA ALA A 28 -3.47 -11.25 10.50
C ALA A 28 -4.60 -11.75 11.39
N ALA A 29 -4.51 -11.50 12.69
CA ALA A 29 -5.48 -12.00 13.67
C ALA A 29 -6.94 -11.63 13.39
N ILE A 30 -7.18 -10.53 12.65
CA ILE A 30 -8.50 -9.98 12.37
C ILE A 30 -8.80 -9.88 10.86
N GLY A 31 -8.01 -10.54 10.00
CA GLY A 31 -8.20 -10.49 8.55
C GLY A 31 -6.89 -10.56 7.76
N VAL A 32 -6.71 -9.64 6.82
CA VAL A 32 -5.58 -9.61 5.89
C VAL A 32 -4.82 -8.30 6.02
N GLU A 33 -3.49 -8.38 6.18
CA GLU A 33 -2.61 -7.21 6.18
C GLU A 33 -1.95 -7.08 4.81
N ALA A 34 -2.12 -5.91 4.19
CA ALA A 34 -1.32 -5.49 3.05
C ALA A 34 -0.24 -4.51 3.51
N ARG A 35 1.01 -4.79 3.17
CA ARG A 35 2.19 -4.02 3.55
C ARG A 35 2.93 -3.54 2.32
N LEU A 36 3.15 -2.24 2.23
CA LEU A 36 3.98 -1.62 1.22
C LEU A 36 5.40 -1.42 1.77
N LEU A 37 6.38 -1.94 1.03
CA LEU A 37 7.80 -1.74 1.29
C LEU A 37 8.44 -0.92 0.18
N ARG A 38 9.39 -0.06 0.56
CA ARG A 38 10.26 0.69 -0.34
C ARG A 38 11.72 0.41 0.03
N ASN A 39 12.49 -0.13 -0.91
CA ASN A 39 13.86 -0.60 -0.70
C ASN A 39 13.95 -1.50 0.54
N GLU A 40 13.03 -2.46 0.64
CA GLU A 40 12.89 -3.40 1.77
C GLU A 40 12.53 -2.76 3.11
N ARG A 41 12.39 -1.43 3.18
CA ARG A 41 11.93 -0.73 4.37
C ARG A 41 10.42 -0.61 4.37
N PHE A 42 9.82 -0.83 5.53
CA PHE A 42 8.41 -0.58 5.75
C PHE A 42 8.06 0.86 5.41
N PHE A 43 7.04 1.04 4.58
CA PHE A 43 6.51 2.36 4.24
C PHE A 43 5.10 2.54 4.82
N GLN A 44 4.22 1.57 4.59
CA GLN A 44 2.83 1.63 5.04
C GLN A 44 2.27 0.21 5.20
N SER A 45 1.28 0.03 6.08
CA SER A 45 0.44 -1.15 6.11
C SER A 45 -1.02 -0.76 6.33
N CYS A 46 -1.91 -1.57 5.78
CA CYS A 46 -3.34 -1.51 6.05
C CYS A 46 -3.83 -2.92 6.39
N ILE A 47 -4.69 -3.04 7.39
CA ILE A 47 -5.32 -4.30 7.78
C ILE A 47 -6.80 -4.18 7.44
N PHE A 48 -7.32 -5.19 6.76
CA PHE A 48 -8.71 -5.25 6.33
C PHE A 48 -9.36 -6.51 6.90
N ALA A 49 -10.57 -6.37 7.44
CA ALA A 49 -11.33 -7.51 7.93
C ALA A 49 -11.85 -8.35 6.76
N THR A 50 -12.25 -7.70 5.68
CA THR A 50 -12.75 -8.33 4.46
C THR A 50 -12.08 -7.80 3.19
N GLY A 51 -12.24 -8.52 2.07
CA GLY A 51 -11.79 -8.04 0.76
C GLY A 51 -12.56 -6.79 0.28
N GLU A 52 -13.83 -6.65 0.67
CA GLU A 52 -14.65 -5.47 0.32
C GLU A 52 -14.12 -4.21 1.00
N ASP A 53 -13.72 -4.30 2.28
CA ASP A 53 -13.09 -3.19 3.02
C ASP A 53 -11.79 -2.73 2.33
N ALA A 54 -11.01 -3.68 1.83
CA ALA A 54 -9.77 -3.41 1.11
C ALA A 54 -10.04 -2.66 -0.21
N LEU A 55 -11.06 -3.07 -0.96
CA LEU A 55 -11.46 -2.41 -2.21
C LEU A 55 -12.01 -1.00 -1.96
N ALA A 56 -12.85 -0.83 -0.94
CA ALA A 56 -13.40 0.45 -0.55
C ALA A 56 -12.29 1.43 -0.13
N TRP A 57 -11.33 0.98 0.67
CA TRP A 57 -10.15 1.77 1.03
C TRP A 57 -9.33 2.15 -0.20
N ALA A 58 -9.08 1.22 -1.12
CA ALA A 58 -8.27 1.48 -2.31
C ALA A 58 -8.91 2.54 -3.22
N GLU A 59 -10.24 2.50 -3.39
CA GLU A 59 -10.98 3.50 -4.15
C GLU A 59 -10.91 4.87 -3.48
N GLU A 60 -11.14 4.92 -2.18
CA GLU A 60 -11.04 6.17 -1.42
C GLU A 60 -9.62 6.76 -1.43
N HIS A 61 -8.60 5.90 -1.37
CA HIS A 61 -7.20 6.33 -1.47
C HIS A 61 -6.90 6.89 -2.86
N ARG A 62 -7.35 6.22 -3.94
CA ARG A 62 -7.22 6.73 -5.32
C ARG A 62 -7.84 8.12 -5.47
N ARG A 63 -9.05 8.32 -4.95
CA ARG A 63 -9.74 9.62 -5.00
C ARG A 63 -8.95 10.72 -4.29
N ARG A 64 -8.45 10.45 -3.08
CA ARG A 64 -7.64 11.40 -2.30
C ARG A 64 -6.32 11.76 -3.00
N THR A 65 -5.57 10.77 -3.45
CA THR A 65 -4.28 11.01 -4.13
C THR A 65 -4.46 11.70 -5.49
N ALA A 66 -5.53 11.40 -6.22
CA ALA A 66 -5.86 12.10 -7.46
C ALA A 66 -6.17 13.58 -7.22
N ALA A 67 -6.88 13.91 -6.12
CA ALA A 67 -7.15 15.28 -5.72
C ALA A 67 -5.87 16.05 -5.32
N GLU A 68 -4.92 15.38 -4.65
CA GLU A 68 -3.62 15.95 -4.26
C GLU A 68 -2.65 16.14 -5.44
N THR A 69 -2.81 15.36 -6.52
CA THR A 69 -1.92 15.41 -7.70
C THR A 69 -2.45 16.36 -8.80
N SER A 70 -3.60 17.01 -8.59
CA SER A 70 -4.13 18.00 -9.54
C SER A 70 -3.28 19.29 -9.50
N PRO A 71 -2.78 19.80 -10.66
CA PRO A 71 -1.80 20.88 -10.69
C PRO A 71 -2.46 22.25 -10.51
N ALA A 72 -2.90 22.54 -9.28
CA ALA A 72 -3.17 23.91 -8.88
C ALA A 72 -1.87 24.55 -8.36
N GLY A 73 -1.10 25.16 -9.27
CA GLY A 73 -0.13 26.18 -8.90
C GLY A 73 1.36 25.85 -9.07
N ARG A 74 1.80 25.44 -10.27
CA ARG A 74 3.20 25.68 -10.67
C ARG A 74 3.28 27.09 -11.28
N ARG A 75 3.37 28.13 -10.45
CA ARG A 75 3.93 29.42 -10.92
C ARG A 75 5.42 29.22 -11.07
N VAL A 76 5.87 29.12 -12.31
CA VAL A 76 7.28 29.26 -12.65
C VAL A 76 7.55 30.76 -12.65
N HIS A 77 8.41 31.21 -11.73
CA HIS A 77 9.15 32.45 -11.86
C HIS A 77 10.52 32.13 -12.46
#